data_AF-A0A6N7Y005-F1
#
_entry.id   AF-A0A6N7Y005-F1
#
_cell.length_a   1.000
_cell.length_b   1.000
_cell.length_c   1.000
_cell.angle_alpha   90.00
_cell.angle_beta   90.00
_cell.angle_gamma   90.00
#
_symmetry.space_group_name_H-M   'P 1'
#
loop_
_entity.id
_entity.type
_entity.pdbx_description
1 polymer ?
#
loop_
_entity_poly.entity_id
_entity_poly.type
_entity_poly.pdbx_seq_one_letter_code
_entity_poly.pdbx_strand_id
1 'polypeptide(L)'
;MHSKKNIEKKVIEIVEKICSREVEQINTNIFMNPFYMSSRELAYIFIELEKEYNIDLNELVEEYKNHTVANLIDAVVKVTSLAEVV
;
A
#
# COMPACT_ATOMS: atom_id res chain seq x y z
N MET A 1 8.22 -14.51 6.74
CA MET A 1 7.23 -13.95 7.68
C MET A 1 7.57 -12.52 8.11
N HIS A 2 7.14 -11.55 7.31
CA HIS A 2 7.06 -10.16 7.75
C HIS A 2 5.93 -10.02 8.79
N SER A 3 6.20 -9.40 9.94
CA SER A 3 5.11 -9.10 10.87
C SER A 3 4.17 -8.06 10.24
N LYS A 4 2.86 -8.17 10.46
CA LYS A 4 1.87 -7.17 9.98
C LYS A 4 2.27 -5.74 10.36
N LYS A 5 2.81 -5.56 11.57
CA LYS A 5 3.27 -4.27 12.08
C LYS A 5 4.45 -3.69 11.28
N ASN A 6 5.33 -4.54 10.75
CA ASN A 6 6.44 -4.10 9.90
C ASN A 6 5.95 -3.69 8.51
N ILE A 7 5.01 -4.46 7.94
CA ILE A 7 4.39 -4.11 6.64
C ILE A 7 3.65 -2.78 6.77
N GLU A 8 2.83 -2.62 7.80
CA GLU A 8 2.10 -1.38 8.07
C GLU A 8 3.04 -0.17 8.10
N LYS A 9 4.08 -0.22 8.94
CA LYS A 9 5.07 0.85 9.04
C LYS A 9 5.69 1.19 7.69
N LYS A 10 6.10 0.16 6.94
CA LYS A 10 6.80 0.34 5.68
C LYS A 10 5.90 0.85 4.55
N VAL A 11 4.65 0.39 4.48
CA VAL A 11 3.65 0.92 3.53
C VAL A 11 3.41 2.40 3.79
N ILE A 12 3.24 2.80 5.06
CA ILE A 12 3.10 4.21 5.44
C ILE A 12 4.34 5.00 4.99
N GLU A 13 5.55 4.53 5.32
CA GLU A 13 6.80 5.18 4.90
C GLU A 13 6.89 5.38 3.37
N ILE A 14 6.49 4.38 2.57
CA ILE A 14 6.48 4.46 1.10
C ILE A 14 5.46 5.50 0.62
N VAL A 15 4.24 5.46 1.17
CA VAL A 15 3.17 6.40 0.82
C VAL A 15 3.62 7.83 1.13
N GLU A 16 4.14 8.08 2.32
CA GLU A 16 4.60 9.41 2.75
C GLU A 16 5.77 9.91 1.90
N LYS A 17 6.74 9.04 1.61
CA LYS A 17 7.89 9.37 0.76
C LYS A 17 7.48 9.78 -0.65
N ILE A 18 6.59 9.03 -1.28
CA ILE A 18 6.15 9.30 -2.67
C ILE A 18 5.25 10.53 -2.72
N CYS A 19 4.35 10.65 -1.75
CA CYS A 19 3.38 11.72 -1.70
C CYS A 19 3.96 13.03 -1.12
N SER A 20 5.12 12.97 -0.47
CA SER A 20 5.72 14.07 0.30
C SER A 20 4.72 14.69 1.31
N ARG A 21 3.89 13.83 1.95
CA ARG A 21 2.78 14.18 2.84
C ARG A 21 2.67 13.13 3.94
N GLU A 22 2.35 13.55 5.16
CA GLU A 22 2.12 12.62 6.28
C GLU A 22 0.77 11.89 6.16
N VAL A 23 0.73 10.63 6.60
CA VAL A 23 -0.50 9.83 6.67
C VAL A 23 -1.10 9.96 8.07
N GLU A 24 -1.95 10.97 8.25
CA GLU A 24 -2.64 11.17 9.54
C GLU A 24 -3.86 10.22 9.71
N GLN A 25 -4.49 9.82 8.61
CA GLN A 25 -5.73 9.02 8.61
C GLN A 25 -5.65 7.87 7.61
N ILE A 26 -5.54 6.64 8.13
CA ILE A 26 -5.38 5.45 7.28
C ILE A 26 -6.69 4.92 6.69
N ASN A 27 -7.84 5.27 7.27
CA ASN A 27 -9.17 4.75 6.89
C ASN A 27 -9.95 5.69 5.96
N THR A 28 -9.36 6.81 5.56
CA THR A 28 -9.98 7.79 4.68
C THR A 28 -9.63 7.49 3.22
N ASN A 29 -10.54 7.82 2.30
CA ASN A 29 -10.29 7.65 0.86
C ASN A 29 -9.09 8.50 0.43
N ILE A 30 -8.09 7.87 -0.19
CA ILE A 30 -6.82 8.52 -0.58
C ILE A 30 -6.99 9.61 -1.64
N PHE A 31 -8.05 9.58 -2.45
CA PHE A 31 -8.29 10.56 -3.52
C PHE A 31 -9.00 11.82 -3.03
N MET A 32 -9.48 11.83 -1.79
CA MET A 32 -10.25 12.92 -1.22
C MET A 32 -9.47 13.64 -0.11
N ASN A 33 -10.05 14.72 0.42
CA ASN A 33 -9.55 15.41 1.61
C ASN A 33 -9.34 14.42 2.77
N PRO A 34 -8.23 14.47 3.52
CA PRO A 34 -7.10 15.42 3.42
C PRO A 34 -5.99 15.01 2.45
N PHE A 35 -6.08 13.83 1.87
CA PHE A 35 -4.93 13.21 1.24
C PHE A 35 -4.72 13.66 -0.21
N TYR A 36 -5.76 13.70 -1.06
CA TYR A 36 -5.68 14.10 -2.47
C TYR A 36 -4.53 13.41 -3.25
N MET A 37 -4.39 12.09 -3.13
CA MET A 37 -3.45 11.29 -3.92
C MET A 37 -3.83 11.37 -5.39
N SER A 38 -2.85 11.58 -6.26
CA SER A 38 -3.04 11.42 -7.70
C SER A 38 -2.89 9.96 -8.11
N SER A 39 -3.52 9.56 -9.23
CA SER A 39 -3.34 8.22 -9.79
C SER A 39 -1.88 7.90 -10.13
N ARG A 40 -1.07 8.93 -10.43
CA ARG A 40 0.37 8.78 -10.69
C ARG A 40 1.13 8.37 -9.43
N GLU A 41 0.83 9.01 -8.30
CA GLU A 41 1.46 8.68 -7.02
C GLU A 41 1.09 7.26 -6.58
N LEU A 42 -0.18 6.88 -6.76
CA LEU A 42 -0.64 5.51 -6.49
C LEU A 42 0.13 4.48 -7.33
N ALA A 43 0.34 4.75 -8.62
CA ALA A 43 1.12 3.88 -9.49
C ALA A 43 2.58 3.74 -9.01
N TYR A 44 3.22 4.83 -8.58
CA TYR A 44 4.57 4.76 -8.00
C TYR A 44 4.61 3.99 -6.68
N ILE A 45 3.58 4.13 -5.84
CA ILE A 45 3.46 3.36 -4.59
C ILE A 45 3.41 1.86 -4.91
N PHE A 46 2.59 1.46 -5.88
CA PHE A 46 2.50 0.06 -6.30
C PHE A 46 3.85 -0.48 -6.78
N ILE A 47 4.55 0.26 -7.65
CA ILE A 47 5.87 -0.15 -8.16
C ILE A 47 6.90 -0.30 -7.03
N GLU A 48 6.89 0.57 -6.02
CA GLU A 48 7.81 0.43 -4.88
C GLU A 48 7.43 -0.74 -3.96
N LEU A 49 6.14 -1.05 -3.81
CA LEU A 49 5.68 -2.22 -3.06
C LEU A 49 6.03 -3.55 -3.75
N GLU A 50 5.91 -3.62 -5.08
CA GLU A 50 6.38 -4.75 -5.89
C GLU A 50 7.87 -5.00 -5.65
N LYS A 51 8.71 -3.97 -5.69
CA LYS A 51 10.15 -4.12 -5.45
C LYS A 51 10.48 -4.52 -4.01
N GLU A 52 9.81 -3.92 -3.03
CA GLU A 52 10.09 -4.16 -1.61
C GLU A 52 9.71 -5.57 -1.19
N TYR A 53 8.61 -6.11 -1.72
CA TYR A 53 8.04 -7.37 -1.27
C TYR A 53 8.04 -8.49 -2.31
N ASN A 54 8.49 -8.23 -3.54
CA ASN A 54 8.48 -9.17 -4.65
C ASN A 54 7.08 -9.77 -4.91
N ILE A 55 6.06 -8.90 -4.95
CA ILE A 55 4.64 -9.27 -5.13
C ILE A 55 4.14 -8.98 -6.54
N ASP A 56 3.15 -9.74 -7.03
CA ASP A 56 2.48 -9.45 -8.30
C ASP A 56 1.54 -8.25 -8.14
N LEU A 57 1.73 -7.23 -8.98
CA LEU A 57 0.89 -6.04 -9.00
C LEU A 57 -0.57 -6.32 -9.37
N ASN A 58 -0.83 -7.33 -10.22
CA ASN A 58 -2.20 -7.68 -10.58
C ASN A 58 -2.96 -8.20 -9.36
N GLU A 59 -2.34 -9.07 -8.57
CA GLU A 59 -2.93 -9.56 -7.31
C GLU A 59 -3.15 -8.41 -6.31
N LEU A 60 -2.18 -7.51 -6.19
CA LEU A 60 -2.31 -6.34 -5.31
C LEU A 60 -3.50 -5.46 -5.71
N VAL A 61 -3.67 -5.19 -7.01
CA VAL A 61 -4.78 -4.39 -7.54
C VAL A 61 -6.13 -5.06 -7.30
N GLU A 62 -6.21 -6.38 -7.45
CA GLU A 62 -7.44 -7.14 -7.18
C GLU A 62 -7.89 -7.05 -5.71
N GLU A 63 -6.94 -6.98 -4.78
CA GLU A 63 -7.20 -6.86 -3.34
C GLU A 63 -7.46 -5.41 -2.88
N TYR A 64 -6.96 -4.41 -3.62
CA TYR A 64 -7.05 -2.99 -3.27
C TYR A 64 -8.35 -2.31 -3.72
N LYS A 65 -9.46 -2.56 -3.01
CA LYS A 65 -10.82 -2.14 -3.41
C LYS A 65 -11.34 -0.84 -2.81
N ASN A 66 -10.92 -0.50 -1.58
CA ASN A 66 -11.55 0.59 -0.81
C ASN A 66 -10.77 1.90 -0.88
N HIS A 67 -9.64 1.93 -1.60
CA HIS A 67 -8.83 3.13 -1.81
C HIS A 67 -8.47 3.86 -0.51
N THR A 68 -8.08 3.13 0.53
CA THR A 68 -7.58 3.67 1.82
C THR A 68 -6.18 3.13 2.10
N VAL A 69 -5.38 3.80 2.92
CA VAL A 69 -4.05 3.27 3.29
C VAL A 69 -4.19 1.97 4.09
N ALA A 70 -5.20 1.86 4.96
CA ALA A 70 -5.49 0.64 5.71
C ALA A 70 -5.79 -0.55 4.77
N ASN A 71 -6.61 -0.34 3.73
CA ASN A 71 -6.89 -1.40 2.77
C ASN A 71 -5.66 -1.74 1.92
N LEU A 72 -4.78 -0.77 1.63
CA LEU A 72 -3.51 -1.04 0.96
C LEU A 72 -2.62 -1.94 1.82
N ILE A 73 -2.51 -1.64 3.13
CA ILE A 73 -1.75 -2.46 4.08
C ILE A 73 -2.30 -3.90 4.11
N ASP A 74 -3.61 -4.05 4.25
CA ASP A 74 -4.24 -5.38 4.29
C ASP A 74 -4.06 -6.15 2.97
N ALA A 75 -4.14 -5.46 1.83
CA ALA A 75 -3.87 -6.04 0.52
C ALA A 75 -2.43 -6.55 0.42
N VAL A 76 -1.43 -5.72 0.80
CA VAL A 76 -0.02 -6.11 0.82
C VAL A 76 0.24 -7.29 1.77
N VAL A 77 -0.33 -7.28 2.98
CA VAL A 77 -0.23 -8.40 3.93
C VAL A 77 -0.76 -9.70 3.31
N LYS A 78 -1.89 -9.62 2.60
CA LYS A 78 -2.49 -10.80 1.97
C LYS A 78 -1.62 -11.36 0.85
N VAL A 79 -1.19 -10.53 -0.10
CA VAL A 79 -0.38 -11.01 -1.24
C VAL A 79 1.03 -11.46 -0.82
N THR A 80 1.63 -10.81 0.18
CA THR A 80 2.91 -11.28 0.74
C THR A 80 2.80 -12.62 1.46
N SER A 81 1.67 -12.88 2.12
CA SER A 81 1.44 -14.19 2.75
C SER A 81 1.21 -15.31 1.73
N LEU A 82 0.73 -14.99 0.53
CA LEU A 82 0.54 -15.94 -0.57
C LEU A 82 1.86 -16.27 -1.28
N ALA A 83 2.71 -15.26 -1.49
CA ALA A 83 4.02 -15.42 -2.13
C ALA A 83 4.98 -16.34 -1.35
N GLU A 84 4.82 -16.45 -0.02
CA GLU A 84 5.63 -17.35 0.82
C GLU A 84 5.20 -18.84 0.75
N VAL A 85 4.11 -19.17 0.04
CA VAL A 85 3.55 -20.55 -0.07
C VAL A 85 3.94 -21.26 -1.38
N VAL A 86 4.70 -20.62 -2.27
CA VAL A 86 5.13 -21.15 -3.58
C VAL A 86 6.61 -21.55 -3.57
#